data_AF-A0A376NW50-F1
#
_entry.id   AF-A0A376NW50-F1
#
_cell.length_a   1.000
_cell.length_b   1.000
_cell.length_c   1.000
_cell.angle_alpha   90.00
_cell.angle_beta   90.00
_cell.angle_gamma   90.00
#
_symmetry.space_group_name_H-M   'P 1'
#
loop_
_entity.id
_entity.type
_entity.pdbx_description
1 polymer ?
#
loop_
_entity_poly.entity_id
_entity_poly.type
_entity_poly.pdbx_seq_one_letter_code
_entity_poly.pdbx_strand_id
1 'polypeptide(L)'
;MTQLAIGKPAPLGAHYDGQGVNFTLFSAHAERVELCVFDANGQEHRYDLPGHSGDIWHGYLPDARPGLRYGYRVHGPWQPAEGHRFNPAKLLIDPARGKLTGSLKITRCCTPVIMNLTIATTPPLRRNA
;
A
#
# COMPACT_ATOMS: atom_id res chain seq x y z
N MET A 1 6.75 -16.09 10.28
CA MET A 1 7.08 -15.00 9.34
C MET A 1 6.09 -15.10 8.21
N THR A 2 5.01 -14.32 8.23
CA THR A 2 4.01 -14.36 7.16
C THR A 2 4.58 -13.57 6.00
N GLN A 3 4.91 -14.26 4.91
CA GLN A 3 5.51 -13.66 3.72
C GLN A 3 4.41 -13.35 2.71
N LEU A 4 4.49 -12.19 2.06
CA LEU A 4 3.60 -11.88 0.93
C LEU A 4 3.94 -12.78 -0.25
N ALA A 5 2.92 -13.15 -1.02
CA ALA A 5 3.14 -13.74 -2.33
C ALA A 5 3.58 -12.64 -3.32
N ILE A 6 4.20 -13.03 -4.43
CA ILE A 6 4.66 -12.08 -5.47
C ILE A 6 3.50 -11.25 -6.01
N GLY A 7 2.31 -11.83 -6.18
CA GLY A 7 1.18 -11.12 -6.75
C GLY A 7 1.40 -10.75 -8.21
N LYS A 8 0.78 -9.65 -8.67
CA LYS A 8 0.87 -9.17 -10.06
C LYS A 8 1.21 -7.68 -10.09
N PRO A 9 1.98 -7.21 -11.09
CA PRO A 9 2.33 -5.79 -11.24
C PRO A 9 1.16 -4.90 -11.68
N ALA A 10 0.02 -5.50 -12.04
CA ALA A 10 -1.18 -4.78 -12.45
C ALA A 10 -2.44 -5.46 -11.88
N PRO A 11 -3.52 -4.71 -11.62
CA PRO A 11 -3.69 -3.26 -11.79
C PRO A 11 -2.98 -2.43 -10.71
N LEU A 12 -2.77 -1.13 -10.97
CA LEU A 12 -2.15 -0.19 -10.03
C LEU A 12 -3.03 0.05 -8.78
N GLY A 13 -2.38 0.16 -7.62
CA GLY A 13 -3.02 0.29 -6.31
C GLY A 13 -3.36 -1.06 -5.66
N ALA A 14 -4.29 -1.03 -4.71
CA ALA A 14 -4.77 -2.21 -3.99
C ALA A 14 -6.07 -2.76 -4.60
N HIS A 15 -6.04 -4.01 -5.06
CA HIS A 15 -7.15 -4.70 -5.70
C HIS A 15 -7.50 -6.01 -4.99
N TYR A 16 -8.77 -6.20 -4.65
CA TYR A 16 -9.26 -7.43 -4.00
C TYR A 16 -9.84 -8.38 -5.02
N ASP A 17 -9.41 -9.63 -4.98
CA ASP A 17 -9.81 -10.68 -5.93
C ASP A 17 -10.84 -11.68 -5.36
N GLY A 18 -11.23 -11.52 -4.09
CA GLY A 18 -12.13 -12.45 -3.39
C GLY A 18 -11.44 -13.38 -2.40
N GLN A 19 -10.13 -13.61 -2.54
CA GLN A 19 -9.31 -14.46 -1.66
C GLN A 19 -8.25 -13.65 -0.91
N GLY A 20 -7.87 -12.50 -1.45
CA GLY A 20 -6.87 -11.61 -0.88
C GLY A 20 -6.78 -10.31 -1.65
N VAL A 21 -5.76 -9.52 -1.32
CA VAL A 21 -5.55 -8.20 -1.91
C VAL A 21 -4.18 -8.17 -2.59
N ASN A 22 -4.19 -7.85 -3.88
CA ASN A 22 -3.00 -7.53 -4.64
C ASN A 22 -2.66 -6.05 -4.44
N PHE A 23 -1.50 -5.78 -3.89
CA PHE A 23 -0.95 -4.45 -3.67
C PHE A 23 0.09 -4.16 -4.74
N THR A 24 -0.01 -2.99 -5.36
CA THR A 24 0.99 -2.49 -6.29
C THR A 24 1.32 -1.04 -6.00
N LEU A 25 2.60 -0.69 -6.12
CA LEU A 25 3.11 0.65 -5.89
C LEU A 25 4.15 0.98 -6.96
N PHE A 26 3.93 2.09 -7.66
CA PHE A 26 4.93 2.60 -8.59
C PHE A 26 6.03 3.35 -7.82
N SER A 27 7.28 2.91 -7.95
CA SER A 27 8.45 3.62 -7.41
C SER A 27 9.73 3.23 -8.15
N ALA A 28 10.25 4.16 -8.97
CA ALA A 28 11.43 3.95 -9.80
C ALA A 28 12.77 3.97 -9.04
N HIS A 29 12.82 4.61 -7.86
CA HIS A 29 14.06 4.79 -7.08
C HIS A 29 13.98 4.20 -5.66
N ALA A 30 12.94 3.42 -5.37
CA ALA A 30 12.86 2.70 -4.11
C ALA A 30 13.82 1.51 -4.13
N GLU A 31 14.52 1.29 -3.02
CA GLU A 31 15.35 0.10 -2.83
C GLU A 31 14.56 -1.04 -2.17
N ARG A 32 13.57 -0.68 -1.35
CA ARG A 32 12.68 -1.64 -0.68
C ARG A 32 11.35 -0.97 -0.35
N VAL A 33 10.27 -1.71 -0.53
CA VAL A 33 8.93 -1.26 -0.16
C VAL A 33 8.33 -2.23 0.85
N GLU A 34 7.91 -1.69 1.99
CA GLU A 34 7.19 -2.44 3.02
C GLU A 34 5.73 -2.03 3.01
N LEU A 35 4.84 -3.02 2.96
CA LEU A 35 3.43 -2.88 3.24
C LEU A 35 3.22 -2.98 4.76
N CYS A 36 2.65 -1.94 5.34
CA CYS A 36 2.28 -1.91 6.76
C CYS A 36 0.77 -2.06 6.87
N VAL A 37 0.31 -3.16 7.45
CA VAL A 37 -1.09 -3.48 7.69
C VAL A 37 -1.42 -3.27 9.16
N PHE A 38 -2.58 -2.71 9.47
CA PHE A 38 -3.03 -2.47 10.83
C PHE A 38 -4.29 -3.29 11.13
N ASP A 39 -4.20 -4.12 12.16
CA ASP A 39 -5.34 -4.90 12.64
C ASP A 39 -6.35 -4.04 13.40
N ALA A 40 -7.50 -4.63 13.77
CA ALA A 40 -8.53 -3.97 14.57
C ALA A 40 -7.97 -3.43 15.90
N ASN A 41 -7.02 -4.16 16.50
CA ASN A 41 -6.32 -3.80 17.73
C ASN A 41 -5.27 -2.69 17.56
N GLY A 42 -5.03 -2.22 16.33
CA GLY A 42 -4.01 -1.21 16.02
C GLY A 42 -2.58 -1.76 15.94
N GLN A 43 -2.41 -3.08 15.94
CA GLN A 43 -1.10 -3.71 15.77
C GLN A 43 -0.63 -3.59 14.32
N GLU A 44 0.60 -3.08 14.13
CA GLU A 44 1.22 -2.92 12.82
C GLU A 44 1.94 -4.23 12.43
N HIS A 45 1.51 -4.81 11.31
CA HIS A 45 2.15 -5.93 10.64
C HIS A 45 2.86 -5.42 9.40
N ARG A 46 4.18 -5.62 9.35
CA ARG A 46 5.03 -5.15 8.24
C ARG A 46 5.42 -6.30 7.36
N TYR A 47 5.28 -6.10 6.06
CA TYR A 47 5.53 -7.10 5.06
C TYR A 47 6.34 -6.51 3.91
N ASP A 48 7.42 -7.16 3.52
CA ASP A 48 8.18 -6.74 2.35
C ASP A 48 7.45 -7.12 1.07
N LEU A 49 7.35 -6.19 0.12
CA LEU A 49 6.88 -6.49 -1.23
C LEU A 49 7.99 -7.25 -1.98
N PRO A 50 7.79 -8.54 -2.32
CA PRO A 50 8.82 -9.34 -2.96
C PRO A 50 8.85 -9.16 -4.49
N GLY A 51 7.76 -8.66 -5.08
CA GLY A 51 7.65 -8.46 -6.51
C GLY A 51 8.17 -7.10 -6.94
N HIS A 52 9.07 -7.08 -7.91
CA HIS A 52 9.57 -5.87 -8.56
C HIS A 52 9.61 -6.11 -10.07
N SER A 53 8.71 -5.45 -10.80
CA SER A 53 8.60 -5.55 -12.25
C SER A 53 8.76 -4.16 -12.87
N GLY A 54 9.94 -3.88 -13.43
CA GLY A 54 10.27 -2.55 -13.94
C GLY A 54 10.39 -1.55 -12.79
N ASP A 55 9.50 -0.57 -12.75
CA ASP A 55 9.38 0.42 -11.66
C ASP A 55 8.16 0.16 -10.76
N ILE A 56 7.52 -1.00 -10.90
CA ILE A 56 6.31 -1.36 -10.16
C ILE A 56 6.66 -2.43 -9.13
N TRP A 57 6.49 -2.07 -7.87
CA TRP A 57 6.53 -2.98 -6.74
C TRP A 57 5.18 -3.64 -6.56
N HIS A 58 5.17 -4.93 -6.29
CA HIS A 58 3.93 -5.68 -6.12
C HIS A 58 4.06 -6.80 -5.10
N GLY A 59 2.92 -7.12 -4.48
CA GLY A 59 2.81 -8.18 -3.51
C GLY A 59 1.35 -8.54 -3.27
N TYR A 60 1.11 -9.78 -2.88
CA TYR A 60 -0.22 -10.30 -2.64
C TYR A 60 -0.34 -10.80 -1.20
N LEU A 61 -1.33 -10.24 -0.49
CA LEU A 61 -1.67 -10.64 0.87
C LEU A 61 -2.90 -11.56 0.82
N PRO A 62 -2.71 -12.89 1.02
CA PRO A 62 -3.85 -13.78 1.21
C PRO A 62 -4.61 -13.39 2.48
N ASP A 63 -5.91 -13.66 2.52
CA ASP A 63 -6.82 -13.36 3.65
C ASP A 63 -7.08 -11.87 3.93
N ALA A 64 -6.46 -10.96 3.17
CA ALA A 64 -6.78 -9.54 3.26
C ALA A 64 -8.21 -9.28 2.79
N ARG A 65 -9.00 -8.60 3.63
CA ARG A 65 -10.40 -8.26 3.34
C ARG A 65 -10.61 -6.77 3.08
N PRO A 66 -11.67 -6.39 2.37
CA PRO A 66 -12.13 -5.00 2.35
C PRO A 66 -12.36 -4.46 3.76
N GLY A 67 -11.89 -3.24 4.00
CA GLY A 67 -11.86 -2.58 5.30
C GLY A 67 -10.49 -2.63 5.98
N LEU A 68 -9.55 -3.44 5.48
CA LEU A 68 -8.21 -3.58 6.04
C LEU A 68 -7.45 -2.25 6.05
N ARG A 69 -6.80 -1.91 7.16
CA ARG A 69 -6.03 -0.67 7.25
C ARG A 69 -4.61 -0.91 6.79
N TYR A 70 -4.10 -0.09 5.87
CA TYR A 70 -2.75 -0.25 5.37
C TYR A 70 -2.06 1.09 5.05
N GLY A 71 -0.76 1.02 4.87
CA GLY A 71 0.10 2.08 4.33
C GLY A 71 1.40 1.50 3.79
N TYR A 72 2.24 2.33 3.19
CA TYR A 72 3.53 1.91 2.64
C TYR A 72 4.68 2.60 3.36
N ARG A 73 5.79 1.89 3.57
CA ARG A 73 7.08 2.49 3.90
C ARG A 73 8.03 2.21 2.76
N VAL A 74 8.51 3.28 2.14
CA VAL A 74 9.44 3.19 1.02
C VAL A 74 10.82 3.55 1.51
N HIS A 75 11.73 2.60 1.37
CA HIS A 75 13.15 2.76 1.62
C HIS A 75 13.84 3.15 0.31
N GLY A 76 14.79 4.05 0.42
CA GLY A 76 15.60 4.50 -0.70
C GLY A 76 16.62 5.53 -0.23
N PRO A 77 17.46 6.02 -1.15
CA PRO A 77 18.53 6.94 -0.82
C PRO A 77 17.96 8.28 -0.32
N TRP A 78 18.46 8.76 0.83
CA TRP A 78 18.18 10.10 1.32
C TRP A 78 19.19 11.08 0.75
N GLN A 79 18.92 11.59 -0.45
CA GLN A 79 19.77 12.56 -1.16
C GLN A 79 18.95 13.82 -1.51
N PRO A 80 18.70 14.71 -0.53
CA PRO A 80 17.86 15.89 -0.74
C PRO A 80 18.42 16.87 -1.78
N ALA A 81 19.74 16.84 -2.02
CA ALA A 81 20.40 17.64 -3.06
C ALA A 81 20.01 17.20 -4.49
N GLU A 82 19.73 15.92 -4.70
CA GLU A 82 19.30 15.34 -5.98
C GLU A 82 17.77 15.23 -6.08
N GLY A 83 17.04 15.74 -5.08
CA GLY A 83 15.59 15.64 -4.99
C GLY A 83 15.06 14.33 -4.41
N HIS A 84 15.93 13.36 -4.07
CA HIS A 84 15.55 12.10 -3.44
C HIS A 84 15.29 12.30 -1.93
N ARG A 85 14.03 12.14 -1.51
CA ARG A 85 13.58 12.36 -0.13
C ARG A 85 12.89 11.12 0.45
N PHE A 86 13.47 9.94 0.22
CA PHE A 86 12.93 8.69 0.73
C PHE A 86 13.05 8.61 2.25
N ASN A 87 11.93 8.55 2.95
CA ASN A 87 11.90 8.52 4.41
C ASN A 87 11.05 7.34 4.92
N PRO A 88 11.67 6.21 5.29
CA PRO A 88 10.93 5.05 5.77
C PRO A 88 10.29 5.26 7.16
N ALA A 89 10.67 6.33 7.88
CA ALA A 89 10.02 6.70 9.13
C ALA A 89 8.63 7.32 8.91
N LYS A 90 8.29 7.70 7.67
CA LYS A 90 6.97 8.22 7.30
C LYS A 90 6.15 7.10 6.66
N LEU A 91 4.97 6.85 7.22
CA LEU A 91 3.98 6.00 6.58
C LEU A 91 3.35 6.78 5.42
N LEU A 92 3.50 6.23 4.22
CA LEU A 92 3.03 6.81 2.96
C LEU A 92 1.67 6.23 2.57
N ILE A 93 0.88 7.09 1.92
CA ILE A 93 -0.43 6.78 1.39
C ILE A 93 -0.28 6.39 -0.09
N ASP A 94 -1.07 5.42 -0.53
CA ASP A 94 -1.13 5.01 -1.93
C ASP A 94 -1.71 6.12 -2.82
N PRO A 95 -0.95 6.66 -3.79
CA PRO A 95 -1.42 7.71 -4.69
C PRO A 95 -2.50 7.21 -5.67
N ALA A 96 -2.53 5.90 -5.99
CA ALA A 96 -3.45 5.33 -6.97
C ALA A 96 -4.89 5.21 -6.42
N ARG A 97 -5.13 5.62 -5.18
CA ARG A 97 -6.37 5.34 -4.47
C ARG A 97 -7.16 6.60 -4.17
N GLY A 98 -8.21 6.82 -4.96
CA GLY A 98 -9.11 7.98 -4.87
C GLY A 98 -10.00 8.06 -3.61
N LYS A 99 -9.81 7.20 -2.60
CA LYS A 99 -10.55 7.29 -1.33
C LYS A 99 -9.62 7.14 -0.14
N LEU A 100 -9.18 8.29 0.35
CA LEU A 100 -8.60 8.45 1.68
C LEU A 100 -9.73 8.42 2.72
N THR A 101 -9.66 7.54 3.71
CA THR A 101 -10.48 7.62 4.91
C THR A 101 -9.54 7.71 6.09
N GLY A 102 -9.36 8.94 6.60
CA GLY A 102 -8.46 9.26 7.71
C GLY A 102 -8.40 10.77 7.89
N SER A 103 -8.44 11.26 9.12
CA SER A 103 -8.22 12.68 9.42
C SER A 103 -6.73 12.96 9.29
N LEU A 104 -6.35 13.90 8.42
CA LEU A 104 -4.97 14.40 8.33
C LEU A 104 -4.67 15.24 9.58
N LYS A 105 -4.40 14.58 10.72
CA LYS A 105 -3.88 15.27 11.90
C LYS A 105 -2.42 15.59 11.65
N ILE A 106 -2.16 16.78 11.09
CA ILE A 106 -0.85 17.43 11.15
C ILE A 106 -0.63 17.80 12.62
N THR A 107 -0.19 16.84 13.41
CA THR A 107 0.30 17.08 14.77
C THR A 107 1.80 16.84 14.74
N ARG A 108 2.56 17.76 15.34
CA ARG A 108 4.02 17.84 15.35
C ARG A 108 4.78 16.63 15.95
N CYS A 109 4.09 15.51 16.21
CA CYS A 109 4.62 14.29 16.80
C CYS A 109 3.98 13.06 16.13
N CYS A 110 4.66 12.50 15.13
CA CYS A 110 4.74 11.04 14.89
C CYS A 110 3.46 10.19 14.82
N THR A 111 2.28 10.67 14.39
CA THR A 111 1.15 9.77 14.10
C THR A 111 1.22 9.26 12.65
N PRO A 112 1.24 7.94 12.39
CA PRO A 112 1.18 7.40 11.04
C PRO A 112 -0.18 7.71 10.40
N VAL A 113 -0.18 8.10 9.12
CA VAL A 113 -1.43 8.30 8.36
C VAL A 113 -1.88 6.95 7.83
N ILE A 114 -2.92 6.38 8.44
CA ILE A 114 -3.43 5.04 8.14
C ILE A 114 -4.53 5.14 7.08
N MET A 115 -4.43 4.36 6.01
CA MET A 115 -5.46 4.28 4.97
C MET A 115 -6.38 3.09 5.22
N ASN A 116 -7.70 3.28 5.27
CA ASN A 116 -8.64 2.16 5.24
C ASN A 116 -8.80 1.65 3.80
N LEU A 117 -8.65 0.34 3.59
CA LEU A 117 -8.93 -0.37 2.35
C LEU A 117 -10.45 -0.46 2.10
N THR A 118 -11.14 0.66 1.95
CA THR A 118 -12.48 0.67 1.32
C THR A 118 -12.36 0.33 -0.17
N ILE A 119 -12.29 -0.95 -0.51
CA ILE A 119 -12.48 -1.37 -1.90
C ILE A 119 -13.89 -0.92 -2.27
N ALA A 120 -13.99 -0.03 -3.24
CA ALA A 120 -15.26 0.18 -3.90
C ALA A 120 -15.60 -1.17 -4.51
N THR A 121 -16.54 -1.89 -3.91
CA THR A 121 -17.26 -2.96 -4.59
C THR A 121 -17.99 -2.27 -5.73
N THR A 122 -17.28 -2.03 -6.84
CA THR A 122 -17.91 -1.60 -8.07
C THR A 122 -18.89 -2.72 -8.38
N PRO A 123 -20.22 -2.48 -8.36
CA PRO A 123 -21.14 -3.49 -8.84
C PRO A 123 -20.70 -3.87 -10.25
N PRO A 124 -20.77 -5.15 -10.65
CA PRO A 124 -20.37 -5.55 -11.99
C PRO A 124 -21.10 -4.65 -12.97
N LEU A 125 -20.35 -3.95 -13.83
CA LEU A 125 -20.89 -3.17 -14.92
C LEU A 125 -21.89 -4.07 -15.66
N ARG A 126 -23.18 -3.77 -15.48
CA ARG A 126 -24.26 -4.28 -16.31
C ARG A 126 -23.89 -3.82 -17.73
N ARG A 127 -23.30 -4.71 -18.52
CA ARG A 127 -23.27 -4.56 -19.97
C ARG A 127 -24.74 -4.60 -20.39
N ASN A 128 -25.30 -3.43 -20.64
CA ASN A 128 -26.59 -3.33 -21.31
C ASN A 128 -26.43 -3.94 -22.71
N ALA A 129 -27.40 -4.80 -23.02
CA ALA A 129 -27.66 -5.34 -24.34
C ALA A 129 -28.07 -4.23 -25.32
#